data_AF-A0A7W0CL54-F1
#
_entry.id   AF-A0A7W0CL54-F1
#
_cell.length_a   1.000
_cell.length_b   1.000
_cell.length_c   1.000
_cell.angle_alpha   90.00
_cell.angle_beta   90.00
_cell.angle_gamma   90.00
#
_symmetry.space_group_name_H-M   'P 1'
#
loop_
_entity.id
_entity.type
_entity.pdbx_description
1 polymer ?
#
loop_
_entity_poly.entity_id
_entity_poly.type
_entity_poly.pdbx_seq_one_letter_code
_entity_poly.pdbx_strand_id
1 'polypeptide(L)'
;MTLVTGVLLIALLQPQPHHDAIRYVSLKGCPLICGDWRLTMHSGREVRLEDARTAGDPSNMVAAPIAVSGDGHHVAYVGRSNKTLYVWKMGEKRVAVPGTTASTLKLSQNGGLLAAGGDGDVQVVDTTTGRTLWRAAEQFVGFGGSLTLTSRLTADKTTELTVRSPAGAVLRRIVPPQVVAANAPLALSPDGRHVALTVNRLLFVYDLAADQVRAGVPVKLPEGVSVIDWTGADTLTVHAERARKVTVMTYDVRTGAGQVRETYKIKADAFTAEFCGG
;
A
#
# COMPACT_ATOMS: atom_id res chain seq x y z
N MET A 1 -17.12 -48.93 33.95
CA MET A 1 -16.70 -47.58 33.51
C MET A 1 -15.55 -47.76 32.54
N THR A 2 -15.81 -47.60 31.24
CA THR A 2 -14.83 -47.85 30.18
C THR A 2 -14.42 -46.50 29.61
N LEU A 3 -13.18 -46.08 29.84
CA LEU A 3 -12.62 -44.84 29.30
C LEU A 3 -12.26 -45.06 27.82
N VAL A 4 -12.97 -44.37 26.93
CA VAL A 4 -12.64 -44.29 25.50
C VAL A 4 -11.70 -43.10 25.31
N THR A 5 -10.44 -43.38 25.01
CA THR A 5 -9.42 -42.37 24.68
C THR A 5 -9.62 -41.94 23.22
N GLY A 6 -10.23 -40.78 23.01
CA GLY A 6 -10.37 -40.18 21.69
C GLY A 6 -9.05 -39.58 21.22
N VAL A 7 -8.48 -40.11 20.15
CA VAL A 7 -7.32 -39.53 19.45
C VAL A 7 -7.81 -38.30 18.68
N LEU A 8 -7.37 -37.12 19.10
CA LEU A 8 -7.62 -35.87 18.40
C LEU A 8 -6.70 -35.81 17.16
N LEU A 9 -7.23 -36.10 15.98
CA LEU A 9 -6.52 -35.84 14.72
C LEU A 9 -6.45 -34.32 14.50
N ILE A 10 -5.27 -33.74 14.70
CA ILE A 10 -4.97 -32.39 14.22
C ILE A 10 -4.73 -32.52 12.72
N ALA A 11 -5.76 -32.21 11.93
CA ALA A 11 -5.60 -32.03 10.50
C ALA A 11 -4.70 -30.80 10.27
N LEU A 12 -3.44 -31.04 9.87
CA LEU A 12 -2.57 -30.00 9.37
C LEU A 12 -3.22 -29.45 8.09
N LEU A 13 -3.77 -28.24 8.15
CA LEU A 13 -4.18 -27.51 6.95
C LEU A 13 -2.94 -27.40 6.06
N GLN A 14 -2.94 -28.10 4.93
CA GLN A 14 -1.97 -27.83 3.88
C GLN A 14 -2.22 -26.40 3.38
N PRO A 15 -1.19 -25.55 3.31
CA PRO A 15 -1.35 -24.23 2.73
C PRO A 15 -1.88 -24.41 1.30
N GLN A 16 -3.05 -23.83 1.03
CA GLN A 16 -3.61 -23.75 -0.32
C GLN A 16 -2.49 -23.26 -1.25
N PRO A 17 -2.33 -23.83 -2.47
CA PRO A 17 -1.33 -23.35 -3.41
C PRO A 17 -1.59 -21.87 -3.63
N HIS A 18 -0.73 -21.03 -3.06
CA HIS A 18 -0.88 -19.59 -3.15
C HIS A 18 -0.94 -19.24 -4.63
N HIS A 19 -2.07 -18.73 -5.09
CA HIS A 19 -2.18 -18.20 -6.43
C HIS A 19 -1.02 -17.23 -6.62
N ASP A 20 -0.28 -17.42 -7.71
CA ASP A 20 0.90 -16.63 -8.02
C ASP A 20 0.55 -15.14 -8.01
N ALA A 21 1.02 -14.42 -6.98
CA ALA A 21 0.71 -13.02 -6.71
C ALA A 21 1.78 -12.09 -7.31
N ILE A 22 1.39 -10.85 -7.60
CA ILE A 22 2.29 -9.81 -8.09
C ILE A 22 3.24 -9.44 -6.96
N ARG A 23 4.55 -9.62 -7.18
CA ARG A 23 5.60 -9.19 -6.25
C ARG A 23 5.90 -7.70 -6.43
N TYR A 24 6.02 -7.27 -7.68
CA TYR A 24 6.18 -5.86 -8.02
C TYR A 24 5.78 -5.60 -9.47
N VAL A 25 5.50 -4.35 -9.78
CA VAL A 25 5.32 -3.86 -11.14
C VAL A 25 6.46 -2.94 -11.51
N SER A 26 6.93 -3.01 -12.76
CA SER A 26 8.01 -2.15 -13.25
C SER A 26 7.73 -1.64 -14.65
N LEU A 27 8.16 -0.41 -14.93
CA LEU A 27 8.12 0.18 -16.26
C LEU A 27 9.48 0.01 -16.93
N LYS A 28 9.52 -0.45 -18.18
CA LYS A 28 10.79 -0.59 -18.91
C LYS A 28 11.35 0.78 -19.33
N GLY A 29 12.64 0.99 -19.08
CA GLY A 29 13.42 2.13 -19.54
C GLY A 29 14.36 1.80 -20.70
N CYS A 30 14.48 2.73 -21.66
CA CYS A 30 15.47 2.76 -22.73
C CYS A 30 15.89 4.23 -22.96
N PRO A 31 17.01 4.67 -22.34
CA PRO A 31 17.29 6.04 -21.87
C PRO A 31 16.15 6.88 -21.25
N LEU A 32 14.92 6.77 -21.75
CA LEU A 32 13.66 7.30 -21.24
C LEU A 32 12.66 6.14 -21.04
N ILE A 33 11.36 6.42 -21.02
CA ILE A 33 10.30 5.40 -21.01
C ILE A 33 10.11 4.85 -22.44
N CYS A 34 10.17 3.53 -22.64
CA CYS A 34 10.13 2.92 -23.98
C CYS A 34 9.26 1.66 -24.12
N GLY A 35 8.76 1.08 -23.03
CA GLY A 35 8.05 -0.19 -23.06
C GLY A 35 6.87 -0.24 -22.10
N ASP A 36 6.24 -1.40 -22.02
CA ASP A 36 5.05 -1.60 -21.22
C ASP A 36 5.36 -1.76 -19.73
N TRP A 37 4.31 -1.60 -18.91
CA TRP A 37 4.34 -2.05 -17.53
C TRP A 37 4.41 -3.58 -17.47
N ARG A 38 5.27 -4.09 -16.60
CA ARG A 38 5.51 -5.51 -16.37
C ARG A 38 5.19 -5.88 -14.93
N LEU A 39 4.23 -6.75 -14.73
CA LEU A 39 3.93 -7.38 -13.45
C LEU A 39 4.88 -8.57 -13.30
N THR A 40 5.78 -8.50 -12.32
CA THR A 40 6.65 -9.62 -11.96
C THR A 40 6.01 -10.36 -10.80
N MET A 41 5.68 -11.62 -11.01
CA MET A 41 5.00 -12.45 -10.02
C MET A 41 6.00 -13.08 -9.04
N HIS A 42 5.52 -13.60 -7.90
CA HIS A 42 6.39 -14.31 -6.95
C HIS A 42 7.03 -15.57 -7.55
N SER A 43 6.32 -16.26 -8.45
CA SER A 43 6.85 -17.39 -9.23
C SER A 43 7.99 -17.02 -10.20
N GLY A 44 8.20 -15.73 -10.46
CA GLY A 44 9.10 -15.24 -11.50
C GLY A 44 8.45 -15.10 -12.89
N ARG A 45 7.21 -15.56 -13.06
CA ARG A 45 6.40 -15.28 -14.25
C ARG A 45 6.22 -13.78 -14.44
N GLU A 46 6.07 -13.36 -15.69
CA GLU A 46 5.82 -11.97 -16.06
C GLU A 46 4.48 -11.84 -16.80
N VAL A 47 3.72 -10.78 -16.49
CA VAL A 47 2.53 -10.35 -17.24
C VAL A 47 2.73 -8.92 -17.71
N ARG A 48 2.44 -8.63 -18.99
CA ARG A 48 2.54 -7.28 -19.55
C ARG A 48 1.19 -6.60 -19.57
N LEU A 49 1.18 -5.30 -19.27
CA LEU A 49 0.01 -4.44 -19.42
C LEU A 49 0.17 -3.57 -20.69
N GLU A 50 -0.06 -4.17 -21.85
CA GLU A 50 0.15 -3.54 -23.16
C GLU A 50 -0.80 -2.35 -23.39
N ASP A 51 -1.97 -2.37 -22.75
CA ASP A 51 -2.94 -1.29 -22.80
C ASP A 51 -2.74 -0.24 -21.70
N ALA A 52 -1.78 -0.42 -20.78
CA ALA A 52 -1.49 0.57 -19.76
C ALA A 52 -0.73 1.76 -20.35
N ARG A 53 -1.09 2.94 -19.86
CA ARG A 53 -0.40 4.20 -20.12
C ARG A 53 0.95 4.16 -19.42
N THR A 54 2.01 4.53 -20.13
CA THR A 54 3.39 4.45 -19.63
C THR A 54 3.90 5.80 -19.14
N ALA A 55 3.55 6.90 -19.80
CA ALA A 55 3.91 8.26 -19.41
C ALA A 55 2.68 9.10 -19.00
N GLY A 56 2.80 9.82 -17.88
CA GLY A 56 1.80 10.76 -17.38
C GLY A 56 1.82 12.08 -18.16
N ASP A 57 2.97 12.75 -18.20
CA ASP A 57 3.20 13.98 -18.97
C ASP A 57 4.48 13.81 -19.82
N PRO A 58 4.39 13.90 -21.17
CA PRO A 58 5.56 13.80 -22.04
C PRO A 58 6.66 14.84 -21.74
N SER A 59 6.31 15.99 -21.17
CA SER A 59 7.25 17.08 -20.90
C SER A 59 8.10 16.86 -19.64
N ASN A 60 7.61 16.08 -18.68
CA ASN A 60 8.21 15.96 -17.34
C ASN A 60 8.79 14.57 -17.04
N MET A 61 8.80 13.65 -18.02
CA MET A 61 9.33 12.29 -17.87
C MET A 61 8.73 11.49 -16.68
N VAL A 62 7.50 11.81 -16.27
CA VAL A 62 6.82 11.13 -15.15
C VAL A 62 6.09 9.91 -15.69
N ALA A 63 6.31 8.75 -15.08
CA ALA A 63 5.55 7.54 -15.39
C ALA A 63 4.06 7.73 -15.05
N ALA A 64 3.16 7.14 -15.83
CA ALA A 64 1.73 7.15 -15.46
C ALA A 64 1.54 6.38 -14.15
N PRO A 65 0.60 6.77 -13.27
CA PRO A 65 0.47 6.08 -11.99
C PRO A 65 0.00 4.64 -12.17
N ILE A 66 0.51 3.77 -11.31
CA ILE A 66 0.13 2.36 -11.19
C ILE A 66 0.17 1.99 -9.71
N ALA A 67 -0.67 1.03 -9.30
CA ALA A 67 -0.66 0.50 -7.94
C ALA A 67 -0.87 -1.01 -7.96
N VAL A 68 -0.29 -1.69 -6.98
CA VAL A 68 -0.51 -3.11 -6.70
C VAL A 68 -1.11 -3.22 -5.29
N SER A 69 -2.09 -4.09 -5.08
CA SER A 69 -2.63 -4.34 -3.73
C SER A 69 -1.59 -5.01 -2.84
N GLY A 70 -1.77 -4.91 -1.52
CA GLY A 70 -0.87 -5.54 -0.56
C GLY A 70 -0.78 -7.05 -0.71
N ASP A 71 -1.88 -7.72 -1.06
CA ASP A 71 -1.94 -9.15 -1.34
C ASP A 71 -1.42 -9.54 -2.75
N GLY A 72 -1.01 -8.56 -3.56
CA GLY A 72 -0.49 -8.79 -4.90
C GLY A 72 -1.51 -9.33 -5.91
N HIS A 73 -2.81 -9.32 -5.60
CA HIS A 73 -3.84 -9.88 -6.49
C HIS A 73 -4.55 -8.86 -7.36
N HIS A 74 -4.36 -7.57 -7.09
CA HIS A 74 -4.96 -6.47 -7.85
C HIS A 74 -3.90 -5.52 -8.38
N VAL A 75 -4.16 -4.98 -9.58
CA VAL A 75 -3.41 -3.85 -10.14
C VAL A 75 -4.38 -2.76 -10.58
N ALA A 76 -4.06 -1.51 -10.27
CA ALA A 76 -4.79 -0.34 -10.76
C ALA A 76 -3.90 0.48 -11.68
N TYR A 77 -4.38 0.85 -12.86
CA TYR A 77 -3.59 1.60 -13.85
C TYR A 77 -4.49 2.39 -14.80
N VAL A 78 -3.92 3.40 -15.47
CA VAL A 78 -4.63 4.20 -16.48
C VAL A 78 -4.46 3.58 -17.86
N GLY A 79 -5.55 3.39 -18.60
CA GLY A 79 -5.54 2.91 -19.98
C GLY A 79 -4.88 3.90 -20.95
N ARG A 80 -4.11 3.39 -21.91
CA ARG A 80 -3.31 4.16 -22.87
C ARG A 80 -4.17 4.98 -23.84
N SER A 81 -5.20 4.36 -24.41
CA SER A 81 -6.00 4.95 -25.50
C SER A 81 -7.12 5.86 -24.98
N ASN A 82 -7.87 5.41 -23.98
CA ASN A 82 -9.07 6.09 -23.48
C ASN A 82 -8.85 6.82 -22.15
N LYS A 83 -7.64 6.78 -21.60
CA LYS A 83 -7.27 7.40 -20.30
C LYS A 83 -8.16 6.96 -19.13
N THR A 84 -8.87 5.84 -19.27
CA THR A 84 -9.77 5.32 -18.23
C THR A 84 -8.95 4.64 -17.16
N LEU A 85 -9.24 4.92 -15.89
CA LEU A 85 -8.66 4.18 -14.77
C LEU A 85 -9.31 2.79 -14.69
N TYR A 86 -8.48 1.76 -14.64
CA TYR A 86 -8.90 0.37 -14.48
C TYR A 86 -8.38 -0.20 -13.18
N VAL A 87 -9.18 -1.08 -12.58
CA VAL A 87 -8.71 -2.04 -11.58
C VAL A 87 -8.85 -3.43 -12.15
N TRP A 88 -7.83 -4.25 -11.97
CA TRP A 88 -7.77 -5.61 -12.46
C TRP A 88 -7.37 -6.56 -11.35
N LYS A 89 -8.32 -7.38 -10.90
CA LYS A 89 -8.02 -8.59 -10.13
C LYS A 89 -7.54 -9.68 -11.07
N MET A 90 -6.37 -10.25 -10.80
CA MET A 90 -5.74 -11.23 -11.69
C MET A 90 -6.67 -12.41 -11.99
N GLY A 91 -6.87 -12.71 -13.27
CA GLY A 91 -7.78 -13.77 -13.74
C GLY A 91 -9.24 -13.34 -13.91
N GLU A 92 -9.61 -12.12 -13.53
CA GLU A 92 -10.97 -11.60 -13.67
C GLU A 92 -11.06 -10.50 -14.74
N LYS A 93 -12.30 -10.07 -15.02
CA LYS A 93 -12.56 -8.94 -15.92
C LYS A 93 -12.11 -7.63 -15.24
N ARG A 94 -11.51 -6.73 -16.04
CA ARG A 94 -11.14 -5.39 -15.60
C ARG A 94 -12.38 -4.56 -15.29
N VAL A 95 -12.33 -3.83 -14.18
CA VAL A 95 -13.36 -2.90 -13.74
C VAL A 95 -12.93 -1.48 -14.10
N ALA A 96 -13.78 -0.75 -14.82
CA ALA A 96 -13.53 0.65 -15.16
C ALA A 96 -13.97 1.57 -14.01
N VAL A 97 -13.17 2.58 -13.71
CA VAL A 97 -13.44 3.60 -12.71
C VAL A 97 -13.73 4.93 -13.44
N PRO A 98 -15.01 5.27 -13.67
CA PRO A 98 -15.37 6.43 -14.48
C PRO A 98 -15.12 7.76 -13.74
N GLY A 99 -14.75 8.79 -14.50
CA GLY A 99 -14.65 10.17 -13.99
C GLY A 99 -13.51 10.40 -13.01
N THR A 100 -12.47 9.56 -13.06
CA THR A 100 -11.28 9.69 -12.20
C THR A 100 -10.06 10.00 -13.02
N THR A 101 -9.49 11.18 -12.79
CA THR A 101 -8.13 11.53 -13.16
C THR A 101 -7.29 11.50 -11.89
N ALA A 102 -6.15 10.82 -11.91
CA ALA A 102 -5.30 10.72 -10.73
C ALA A 102 -3.84 10.79 -11.15
N SER A 103 -3.03 11.49 -10.36
CA SER A 103 -1.56 11.44 -10.45
C SER A 103 -0.98 10.41 -9.49
N THR A 104 -1.76 9.93 -8.52
CA THR A 104 -1.38 8.88 -7.56
C THR A 104 -2.48 7.83 -7.45
N LEU A 105 -2.07 6.57 -7.29
CA LEU A 105 -2.96 5.43 -7.06
C LEU A 105 -2.40 4.61 -5.89
N LYS A 106 -3.27 4.19 -4.98
CA LYS A 106 -2.93 3.22 -3.91
C LYS A 106 -4.09 2.26 -3.71
N LEU A 107 -3.78 0.97 -3.64
CA LEU A 107 -4.76 -0.07 -3.34
C LEU A 107 -4.65 -0.48 -1.87
N SER A 108 -5.78 -0.82 -1.26
CA SER A 108 -5.84 -1.45 0.07
C SER A 108 -5.19 -2.84 0.05
N GLN A 109 -4.92 -3.40 1.24
CA GLN A 109 -4.25 -4.69 1.39
C GLN A 109 -4.90 -5.79 0.57
N ASN A 110 -6.23 -5.90 0.60
CA ASN A 110 -6.98 -6.90 -0.16
C ASN A 110 -7.41 -6.43 -1.56
N GLY A 111 -6.99 -5.22 -1.96
CA GLY A 111 -7.39 -4.57 -3.22
C GLY A 111 -8.86 -4.21 -3.35
N GLY A 112 -9.68 -4.32 -2.30
CA GLY A 112 -11.12 -4.01 -2.34
C GLY A 112 -11.44 -2.51 -2.42
N LEU A 113 -10.49 -1.68 -1.97
CA LEU A 113 -10.53 -0.22 -2.09
C LEU A 113 -9.34 0.29 -2.89
N LEU A 114 -9.62 1.31 -3.71
CA LEU A 114 -8.64 2.13 -4.42
C LEU A 114 -8.75 3.58 -3.95
N ALA A 115 -7.64 4.15 -3.51
CA ALA A 115 -7.48 5.59 -3.40
C ALA A 115 -6.83 6.10 -4.69
N ALA A 116 -7.51 7.04 -5.34
CA ALA A 116 -7.04 7.74 -6.52
C ALA A 116 -7.07 9.23 -6.22
N GLY A 117 -5.94 9.92 -6.34
CA GLY A 117 -5.86 11.32 -5.94
C GLY A 117 -4.76 12.09 -6.66
N GLY A 118 -4.63 13.35 -6.27
CA GLY A 118 -3.60 14.27 -6.73
C GLY A 118 -3.23 15.30 -5.66
N ASP A 119 -2.87 16.50 -6.09
CA ASP A 119 -2.38 17.56 -5.21
C ASP A 119 -3.50 18.07 -4.30
N GLY A 120 -3.65 17.44 -3.13
CA GLY A 120 -4.56 17.88 -2.07
C GLY A 120 -5.98 17.32 -2.16
N ASP A 121 -6.26 16.37 -3.06
CA ASP A 121 -7.53 15.67 -3.11
C ASP A 121 -7.38 14.14 -3.20
N VAL A 122 -8.41 13.45 -2.72
CA VAL A 122 -8.49 12.00 -2.82
C VAL A 122 -9.93 11.58 -3.10
N GLN A 123 -10.06 10.61 -4.00
CA GLN A 123 -11.26 9.85 -4.25
C GLN A 123 -11.02 8.40 -3.81
N VAL A 124 -11.92 7.85 -3.00
CA VAL A 124 -11.89 6.42 -2.66
C VAL A 124 -13.00 5.69 -3.42
N VAL A 125 -12.62 4.55 -3.99
CA VAL A 125 -13.40 3.78 -4.96
C VAL A 125 -13.49 2.33 -4.48
N ASP A 126 -14.68 1.75 -4.63
CA ASP A 126 -14.90 0.31 -4.51
C ASP A 126 -14.41 -0.37 -5.79
N THR A 127 -13.45 -1.27 -5.68
CA THR A 127 -12.77 -1.84 -6.85
C THR A 127 -13.58 -2.92 -7.55
N THR A 128 -14.57 -3.51 -6.87
CA THR A 128 -15.50 -4.49 -7.46
C THR A 128 -16.46 -3.81 -8.43
N THR A 129 -16.97 -2.64 -8.08
CA THR A 129 -18.00 -1.93 -8.84
C THR A 129 -17.47 -0.75 -9.64
N GLY A 130 -16.25 -0.28 -9.33
CA GLY A 130 -15.67 0.94 -9.89
C GLY A 130 -16.35 2.22 -9.40
N ARG A 131 -17.26 2.11 -8.42
CA ARG A 131 -18.03 3.25 -7.91
C ARG A 131 -17.21 4.05 -6.93
N THR A 132 -17.33 5.38 -7.05
CA THR A 132 -16.83 6.30 -6.04
C THR A 132 -17.63 6.13 -4.75
N LEU A 133 -16.94 5.85 -3.65
CA LEU A 133 -17.54 5.82 -2.32
C LEU A 133 -17.60 7.22 -1.74
N TRP A 134 -16.50 7.97 -1.83
CA TRP A 134 -16.41 9.35 -1.34
C TRP A 134 -15.22 10.11 -1.96
N ARG A 135 -15.24 11.43 -1.78
CA ARG A 135 -14.15 12.36 -2.14
C ARG A 135 -13.87 13.31 -0.98
N ALA A 136 -12.63 13.74 -0.85
CA ALA A 136 -12.23 14.76 0.11
C ALA A 136 -11.11 15.64 -0.47
N ALA A 137 -11.10 16.92 -0.10
CA ALA A 137 -9.97 17.83 -0.33
C ALA A 137 -8.91 17.61 0.76
N GLU A 138 -8.37 16.40 0.79
CA GLU A 138 -7.36 15.92 1.72
C GLU A 138 -6.35 15.07 0.92
N GLN A 139 -5.08 15.08 1.33
CA GLN A 139 -4.06 14.20 0.77
C GLN A 139 -4.24 12.78 1.31
N PHE A 140 -4.15 11.78 0.45
CA PHE A 140 -4.12 10.38 0.87
C PHE A 140 -2.81 10.05 1.58
N VAL A 141 -2.89 9.37 2.73
CA VAL A 141 -1.71 8.89 3.47
C VAL A 141 -1.56 7.38 3.31
N GLY A 142 -2.60 6.61 3.60
CA GLY A 142 -2.53 5.15 3.58
C GLY A 142 -3.84 4.47 3.95
N PHE A 143 -3.89 3.16 3.73
CA PHE A 143 -4.97 2.31 4.22
C PHE A 143 -4.56 1.60 5.52
N GLY A 144 -5.54 1.34 6.38
CA GLY A 144 -5.45 0.40 7.50
C GLY A 144 -6.60 -0.58 7.38
N GLY A 145 -6.37 -1.74 6.77
CA GLY A 145 -7.46 -2.63 6.34
C GLY A 145 -8.40 -1.91 5.36
N SER A 146 -9.66 -1.72 5.76
CA SER A 146 -10.65 -0.96 4.98
C SER A 146 -10.77 0.52 5.39
N LEU A 147 -10.03 0.94 6.42
CA LEU A 147 -10.02 2.34 6.88
C LEU A 147 -9.02 3.15 6.06
N THR A 148 -9.31 4.43 5.90
CA THR A 148 -8.44 5.36 5.17
C THR A 148 -7.88 6.40 6.11
N LEU A 149 -6.58 6.63 6.04
CA LEU A 149 -5.91 7.78 6.65
C LEU A 149 -5.67 8.84 5.58
N THR A 150 -6.12 10.06 5.86
CA THR A 150 -5.85 11.25 5.06
C THR A 150 -5.18 12.32 5.91
N SER A 151 -4.53 13.27 5.27
CA SER A 151 -3.93 14.44 5.90
C SER A 151 -4.31 15.72 5.18
N ARG A 152 -4.40 16.83 5.90
CA ARG A 152 -4.49 18.16 5.30
C ARG A 152 -3.70 19.19 6.11
N LEU A 153 -3.22 20.22 5.43
CA LEU A 153 -2.66 21.39 6.09
C LEU A 153 -3.81 22.30 6.55
N THR A 154 -3.81 22.71 7.81
CA THR A 154 -4.78 23.65 8.36
C THR A 154 -4.40 25.10 8.03
N ALA A 155 -5.30 26.04 8.31
CA ALA A 155 -5.02 27.48 8.17
C ALA A 155 -3.82 27.93 9.03
N ASP A 156 -3.63 27.29 10.19
CA ASP A 156 -2.54 27.57 11.12
C ASP A 156 -1.23 26.85 10.75
N LYS A 157 -1.16 26.28 9.54
CA LYS A 157 -0.01 25.52 9.02
C LYS A 157 0.35 24.28 9.86
N THR A 158 -0.63 23.72 10.56
CA THR A 158 -0.49 22.42 11.23
C THR A 158 -1.03 21.30 10.34
N THR A 159 -0.51 20.08 10.48
CA THR A 159 -1.06 18.92 9.79
C THR A 159 -2.20 18.34 10.62
N GLU A 160 -3.36 18.14 10.01
CA GLU A 160 -4.47 17.37 10.59
C GLU A 160 -4.53 16.00 9.94
N LEU A 161 -4.62 14.95 10.74
CA LEU A 161 -4.88 13.58 10.30
C LEU A 161 -6.36 13.24 10.47
N THR A 162 -6.95 12.60 9.47
CA THR A 162 -8.34 12.13 9.51
C THR A 162 -8.40 10.63 9.17
N VAL A 163 -9.08 9.86 10.04
CA VAL A 163 -9.41 8.45 9.78
C VAL A 163 -10.85 8.36 9.32
N ARG A 164 -11.07 7.70 8.17
CA ARG A 164 -12.39 7.54 7.55
C ARG A 164 -12.76 6.07 7.42
N SER A 165 -14.05 5.79 7.54
CA SER A 165 -14.63 4.50 7.20
C SER A 165 -14.62 4.26 5.67
N PRO A 166 -14.89 3.04 5.19
CA PRO A 166 -15.02 2.78 3.75
C PRO A 166 -16.08 3.66 3.08
N ALA A 167 -17.16 3.98 3.79
CA ALA A 167 -18.23 4.86 3.33
C ALA A 167 -17.90 6.37 3.44
N GLY A 168 -16.70 6.72 3.91
CA GLY A 168 -16.22 8.10 3.98
C GLY A 168 -16.58 8.86 5.26
N ALA A 169 -17.30 8.20 6.18
CA ALA A 169 -17.61 8.80 7.48
C ALA A 169 -16.32 9.05 8.27
N VAL A 170 -16.19 10.26 8.82
CA VAL A 170 -15.06 10.62 9.69
C VAL A 170 -15.22 9.86 11.01
N LEU A 171 -14.29 8.95 11.29
CA LEU A 171 -14.24 8.20 12.54
C LEU A 171 -13.37 8.91 13.57
N ARG A 172 -12.33 9.61 13.08
CA ARG A 172 -11.40 10.37 13.92
C ARG A 172 -10.78 11.51 13.13
N ARG A 173 -10.50 12.61 13.83
CA ARG A 173 -9.80 13.78 13.32
C ARG A 173 -8.92 14.33 14.43
N ILE A 174 -7.65 14.58 14.15
CA ILE A 174 -6.66 14.97 15.17
C ILE A 174 -5.52 15.79 14.54
N VAL A 175 -5.01 16.77 15.27
CA VAL A 175 -3.76 17.47 14.93
C VAL A 175 -2.67 16.84 15.80
N PRO A 176 -1.87 15.89 15.27
CA PRO A 176 -0.92 15.17 16.08
C PRO A 176 0.31 16.04 16.42
N PRO A 177 1.14 15.63 17.39
CA PRO A 177 2.40 16.30 17.69
C PRO A 177 3.33 16.39 16.48
N GLN A 178 4.22 17.38 16.47
CA GLN A 178 5.11 17.64 15.32
C GLN A 178 5.99 16.44 14.95
N VAL A 179 6.41 15.63 15.93
CA VAL A 179 7.18 14.40 15.68
C VAL A 179 6.39 13.39 14.83
N VAL A 180 5.06 13.44 14.82
CA VAL A 180 4.23 12.63 13.94
C VAL A 180 3.98 13.34 12.62
N ALA A 181 3.53 14.60 12.68
CA ALA A 181 3.14 15.38 11.50
C ALA A 181 4.30 15.63 10.51
N ALA A 182 5.54 15.68 10.99
CA ALA A 182 6.73 15.99 10.18
C ALA A 182 7.46 14.75 9.65
N ASN A 183 6.97 13.54 9.93
CA ASN A 183 7.66 12.31 9.56
C ASN A 183 6.80 11.44 8.64
N ALA A 184 7.49 10.75 7.73
CA ALA A 184 6.92 9.82 6.76
C ALA A 184 7.96 8.72 6.49
N PRO A 185 7.54 7.53 5.98
CA PRO A 185 6.16 7.13 5.71
C PRO A 185 5.31 6.91 6.98
N LEU A 186 3.98 6.87 6.83
CA LEU A 186 2.99 6.61 7.88
C LEU A 186 2.15 5.38 7.49
N ALA A 187 1.79 4.54 8.46
CA ALA A 187 0.87 3.41 8.26
C ALA A 187 -0.25 3.38 9.31
N LEU A 188 -1.49 3.28 8.87
CA LEU A 188 -2.67 3.19 9.74
C LEU A 188 -2.91 1.73 10.14
N SER A 189 -3.13 1.47 11.43
CA SER A 189 -3.56 0.15 11.90
C SER A 189 -4.97 -0.21 11.41
N PRO A 190 -5.29 -1.50 11.24
CA PRO A 190 -6.60 -1.92 10.73
C PRO A 190 -7.79 -1.56 11.64
N ASP A 191 -7.54 -1.31 12.93
CA ASP A 191 -8.53 -0.84 13.89
C ASP A 191 -8.71 0.70 13.90
N GLY A 192 -7.88 1.43 13.14
CA GLY A 192 -7.92 2.89 13.04
C GLY A 192 -7.49 3.63 14.30
N ARG A 193 -6.82 2.94 15.24
CA ARG A 193 -6.39 3.50 16.53
C ARG A 193 -4.94 3.95 16.54
N HIS A 194 -4.10 3.37 15.71
CA HIS A 194 -2.66 3.60 15.74
C HIS A 194 -2.13 4.03 14.38
N VAL A 195 -1.09 4.85 14.40
CA VAL A 195 -0.29 5.18 13.23
C VAL A 195 1.16 4.82 13.51
N ALA A 196 1.71 3.92 12.70
CA ALA A 196 3.13 3.67 12.69
C ALA A 196 3.85 4.73 11.86
N LEU A 197 5.06 5.09 12.29
CA LEU A 197 5.90 6.08 11.61
C LEU A 197 7.37 5.81 11.84
N THR A 198 8.22 6.38 10.99
CA THR A 198 9.67 6.28 11.12
C THR A 198 10.30 7.62 11.48
N VAL A 199 11.15 7.64 12.50
CA VAL A 199 11.97 8.81 12.86
C VAL A 199 13.41 8.35 13.00
N ASN A 200 14.33 8.92 12.21
CA ASN A 200 15.76 8.55 12.24
C ASN A 200 16.00 7.02 12.19
N ARG A 201 15.25 6.31 11.35
CA ARG A 201 15.28 4.83 11.19
C ARG A 201 14.82 4.04 12.42
N LEU A 202 14.19 4.69 13.39
CA LEU A 202 13.47 4.04 14.46
C LEU A 202 11.98 4.02 14.12
N LEU A 203 11.33 2.91 14.45
CA LEU A 203 9.89 2.76 14.34
C LEU A 203 9.22 3.30 15.60
N PHE A 204 8.18 4.12 15.42
CA PHE A 204 7.30 4.61 16.50
C PHE A 204 5.86 4.22 16.22
N VAL A 205 5.04 4.22 17.27
CA VAL A 205 3.59 4.04 17.18
C VAL A 205 2.90 5.19 17.89
N TYR A 206 2.06 5.90 17.17
CA TYR A 206 1.23 6.97 17.68
C TYR A 206 -0.18 6.45 17.96
N ASP A 207 -0.64 6.59 19.19
CA ASP A 207 -2.00 6.27 19.62
C ASP A 207 -2.91 7.48 19.36
N LEU A 208 -3.79 7.36 18.37
CA LEU A 208 -4.69 8.43 17.94
C LEU A 208 -5.80 8.73 18.96
N ALA A 209 -6.08 7.81 19.89
CA ALA A 209 -7.10 7.99 20.92
C ALA A 209 -6.52 8.65 22.17
N ALA A 210 -5.33 8.23 22.57
CA ALA A 210 -4.64 8.80 23.71
C ALA A 210 -3.89 10.11 23.39
N ASP A 211 -3.72 10.44 22.11
CA ASP A 211 -2.84 11.53 21.63
C ASP A 211 -1.42 11.37 22.21
N GLN A 212 -0.88 10.16 22.09
CA GLN A 212 0.39 9.79 22.68
C GLN A 212 1.27 9.04 21.68
N VAL A 213 2.49 9.53 21.53
CA VAL A 213 3.54 8.76 20.86
C VAL A 213 4.08 7.75 21.87
N ARG A 214 3.78 6.48 21.66
CA ARG A 214 4.44 5.42 22.41
C ARG A 214 5.86 5.35 21.88
N ALA A 215 6.83 5.45 22.79
CA ALA A 215 8.21 5.12 22.45
C ALA A 215 8.19 3.71 21.85
N GLY A 216 8.49 3.61 20.56
CA GLY A 216 8.46 2.34 19.88
C GLY A 216 9.52 1.42 20.47
N VAL A 217 9.34 0.13 20.24
CA VAL A 217 10.47 -0.78 20.42
C VAL A 217 11.60 -0.26 19.52
N PRO A 218 12.83 -0.07 20.03
CA PRO A 218 13.94 0.44 19.24
C PRO A 218 14.31 -0.57 18.16
N VAL A 219 13.59 -0.51 17.04
CA VAL A 219 13.82 -1.30 15.86
C VAL A 219 14.66 -0.44 14.93
N LYS A 220 15.91 -0.84 14.75
CA LYS A 220 16.78 -0.22 13.76
C LYS A 220 16.35 -0.70 12.37
N LEU A 221 15.65 0.15 11.64
CA LEU A 221 15.26 -0.10 10.27
C LEU A 221 16.50 -0.06 9.35
N PRO A 222 16.53 -0.83 8.25
CA PRO A 222 17.60 -0.73 7.26
C PRO A 222 17.59 0.66 6.57
N GLU A 223 18.61 0.90 5.75
CA GLU A 223 18.64 2.10 4.90
C GLU A 223 17.67 1.95 3.74
N GLY A 224 17.15 3.08 3.25
CA GLY A 224 16.30 3.10 2.07
C GLY A 224 14.87 2.63 2.31
N VAL A 225 14.35 2.76 3.55
CA VAL A 225 12.92 2.54 3.80
C VAL A 225 12.10 3.48 2.93
N SER A 226 11.28 2.91 2.06
CA SER A 226 10.43 3.65 1.13
C SER A 226 8.95 3.54 1.50
N VAL A 227 8.53 2.42 2.07
CA VAL A 227 7.14 2.14 2.43
C VAL A 227 7.08 1.41 3.77
N ILE A 228 6.09 1.77 4.57
CA ILE A 228 5.62 0.99 5.72
C ILE A 228 4.12 0.77 5.55
N ASP A 229 3.66 -0.44 5.87
CA ASP A 229 2.25 -0.84 5.76
C ASP A 229 1.86 -1.66 6.99
N TRP A 230 0.63 -1.51 7.46
CA TRP A 230 0.11 -2.31 8.56
C TRP A 230 -0.66 -3.51 7.99
N THR A 231 -0.02 -4.68 7.99
CA THR A 231 -0.48 -5.86 7.23
C THR A 231 -1.12 -6.94 8.10
N GLY A 232 -1.13 -6.78 9.42
CA GLY A 232 -1.81 -7.67 10.36
C GLY A 232 -2.43 -6.91 11.53
N ALA A 233 -2.95 -7.59 12.55
CA ALA A 233 -3.41 -6.89 13.76
C ALA A 233 -2.24 -6.11 14.41
N ASP A 234 -1.07 -6.73 14.47
CA ASP A 234 0.13 -6.21 15.15
C ASP A 234 1.38 -6.34 14.28
N THR A 235 1.21 -6.50 12.96
CA THR A 235 2.30 -6.69 12.02
C THR A 235 2.43 -5.48 11.13
N LEU A 236 3.63 -4.89 11.10
CA LEU A 236 4.03 -3.95 10.07
C LEU A 236 4.88 -4.66 9.04
N THR A 237 4.64 -4.36 7.77
CA THR A 237 5.54 -4.70 6.67
C THR A 237 6.31 -3.45 6.27
N VAL A 238 7.63 -3.60 6.07
CA VAL A 238 8.53 -2.51 5.71
C VAL A 238 9.28 -2.89 4.45
N HIS A 239 9.23 -2.01 3.46
CA HIS A 239 9.98 -2.14 2.22
C HIS A 239 11.18 -1.21 2.28
N ALA A 240 12.37 -1.80 2.10
CA ALA A 240 13.61 -1.06 2.00
C ALA A 240 14.29 -1.34 0.66
N GLU A 241 14.58 -0.29 -0.09
CA GLU A 241 15.26 -0.38 -1.38
C GLU A 241 16.66 0.22 -1.31
N ARG A 242 17.65 -0.56 -1.77
CA ARG A 242 19.01 -0.07 -1.99
C ARG A 242 19.60 -0.69 -3.25
N ALA A 243 20.06 0.15 -4.17
CA ALA A 243 20.69 -0.30 -5.42
C ALA A 243 19.84 -1.36 -6.16
N ARG A 244 18.53 -1.09 -6.32
CA ARG A 244 17.53 -1.98 -6.95
C ARG A 244 17.33 -3.34 -6.26
N LYS A 245 17.90 -3.53 -5.06
CA LYS A 245 17.59 -4.66 -4.19
C LYS A 245 16.51 -4.20 -3.21
N VAL A 246 15.39 -4.91 -3.19
CA VAL A 246 14.31 -4.70 -2.24
C VAL A 246 14.43 -5.76 -1.15
N THR A 247 14.36 -5.32 0.10
CA THR A 247 14.25 -6.17 1.27
C THR A 247 12.92 -5.87 1.92
N VAL A 248 12.07 -6.90 2.04
CA VAL A 248 10.78 -6.81 2.71
C VAL A 248 10.92 -7.45 4.08
N MET A 249 10.59 -6.70 5.12
CA MET A 249 10.65 -7.16 6.50
C MET A 249 9.28 -7.06 7.14
N THR A 250 9.04 -7.93 8.11
CA THR A 250 7.87 -7.82 8.99
C THR A 250 8.33 -7.54 10.40
N TYR A 251 7.58 -6.71 11.13
CA TYR A 251 7.82 -6.39 12.52
C TYR A 251 6.56 -6.57 13.34
N ASP A 252 6.68 -7.23 14.48
CA ASP A 252 5.64 -7.22 15.51
C ASP A 252 5.71 -5.88 16.27
N VAL A 253 4.62 -5.11 16.26
CA VAL A 253 4.60 -3.74 16.83
C VAL A 253 4.69 -3.73 18.36
N ARG A 254 4.35 -4.84 19.02
CA ARG A 254 4.34 -4.92 20.49
C ARG A 254 5.73 -5.22 21.03
N THR A 255 6.44 -6.10 20.34
CA THR A 255 7.74 -6.65 20.75
C THR A 255 8.92 -6.09 19.96
N GLY A 256 8.65 -5.44 18.82
CA GLY A 256 9.64 -4.99 17.85
C GLY A 256 10.42 -6.13 17.19
N ALA A 257 10.03 -7.39 17.41
CA ALA A 257 10.66 -8.53 16.78
C ALA A 257 10.49 -8.40 15.26
N GLY A 258 11.62 -8.37 14.56
CA GLY A 258 11.68 -8.20 13.11
C GLY A 258 12.24 -9.42 12.41
N GLN A 259 11.72 -9.73 11.24
CA GLN A 259 12.28 -10.76 10.36
C GLN A 259 12.26 -10.31 8.91
N VAL A 260 13.29 -10.70 8.16
CA VAL A 260 13.30 -10.56 6.71
C VAL A 260 12.33 -11.59 6.14
N ARG A 261 11.28 -11.10 5.47
CA ARG A 261 10.32 -11.95 4.77
C ARG A 261 10.84 -12.35 3.40
N GLU A 262 11.36 -11.37 2.66
CA GLU A 262 11.81 -11.59 1.29
C GLU A 262 12.94 -10.63 0.91
N THR A 263 13.72 -11.05 -0.09
CA THR A 263 14.70 -10.20 -0.74
C THR A 263 14.73 -10.52 -2.23
N TYR A 264 14.66 -9.48 -3.07
CA TYR A 264 14.71 -9.65 -4.52
C TYR A 264 15.37 -8.45 -5.20
N LYS A 265 15.68 -8.62 -6.48
CA LYS A 265 16.19 -7.55 -7.35
C LYS A 265 15.11 -7.10 -8.31
N ILE A 266 14.95 -5.80 -8.44
CA ILE A 266 14.19 -5.17 -9.53
C ILE A 266 14.97 -5.38 -10.83
N LYS A 267 14.27 -5.56 -11.95
CA LYS A 267 14.90 -5.71 -13.26
C LYS A 267 15.85 -4.54 -13.56
N ALA A 268 17.00 -4.87 -14.15
CA ALA A 268 18.06 -3.90 -14.43
C ALA A 268 17.65 -2.83 -15.47
N ASP A 269 16.64 -3.11 -16.29
CA ASP A 269 16.07 -2.19 -17.27
C ASP A 269 14.80 -1.48 -16.76
N ALA A 270 14.49 -1.55 -15.46
CA ALA A 270 13.38 -0.80 -14.90
C ALA A 270 13.69 0.70 -14.81
N PHE A 271 12.81 1.53 -15.37
CA PHE A 271 12.78 2.98 -15.19
C PHE A 271 12.22 3.35 -13.80
N THR A 272 11.10 2.74 -13.43
CA THR A 272 10.48 2.85 -12.10
C THR A 272 9.83 1.52 -11.71
N ALA A 273 9.54 1.35 -10.42
CA ALA A 273 8.82 0.19 -9.90
C ALA A 273 7.88 0.58 -8.74
N GLU A 274 6.80 -0.17 -8.59
CA GLU A 274 5.89 -0.13 -7.43
C GLU A 274 5.79 -1.55 -6.85
N PHE A 275 5.61 -1.65 -5.54
CA PHE A 275 5.66 -2.92 -4.79
C PHE A 275 4.28 -3.27 -4.24
N CYS A 276 3.99 -4.55 -4.05
CA CYS A 276 2.88 -4.95 -3.19
C CYS A 276 3.23 -4.57 -1.74
N GLY A 277 2.29 -3.96 -1.01
CA GLY A 277 2.51 -3.47 0.36
C GLY A 277 2.46 -4.54 1.47
N GLY A 278 2.36 -5.83 1.15
CA GLY A 278 2.25 -6.86 2.19
C GLY A 278 2.44 -8.29 1.75
#